data_AF-A0A920TZV1-F1
#
_entry.id   AF-A0A920TZV1-F1
#
_cell.length_a   1.000
_cell.length_b   1.000
_cell.length_c   1.000
_cell.angle_alpha   90.00
_cell.angle_beta   90.00
_cell.angle_gamma   90.00
#
_symmetry.space_group_name_H-M   'P 1'
#
loop_
_entity.id
_entity.type
_entity.pdbx_description
1 polymer ?
#
loop_
_entity_poly.entity_id
_entity_poly.type
_entity_poly.pdbx_seq_one_letter_code
_entity_poly.pdbx_strand_id
1 'polypeptide(L)'
;MQALRIRQYGAVDSHAIETTKPATPGTGEVLIRNHAAGLNFPDALMLMGKYQKRPEPPFTPGRDCAGEIYAIGQHVEKFKIGDRVVAQVFTGAFAELVLAPVSRVFSLPEKVSYEDAAGAVTVFNTAYTTCVQRADVKPTETVLITGAAGGVGLACIQLCKQLGATVVAAVSSEDKASLCKKNGADNILIYKGLDGNELKELFRSQVRSVNNGHGPTSSSILSVATFSPRGYARLPLEGGSLSLVLARVLSAKSVVIISCTTV
;
A
#
# COMPACT_ATOMS: atom_id res chain seq x y z
N MET A 1 20.49 -11.66 -12.60
CA MET A 1 19.27 -11.62 -11.79
C MET A 1 18.05 -11.48 -12.68
N GLN A 2 16.96 -12.15 -12.35
CA GLN A 2 15.66 -11.93 -12.97
C GLN A 2 15.05 -10.61 -12.48
N ALA A 3 14.45 -9.86 -13.39
CA ALA A 3 13.72 -8.63 -13.08
C ALA A 3 12.60 -8.41 -14.10
N LEU A 4 11.45 -7.89 -13.65
CA LEU A 4 10.43 -7.38 -14.57
C LEU A 4 10.99 -6.14 -15.28
N ARG A 5 10.98 -6.12 -16.61
CA ARG A 5 11.55 -5.03 -17.42
C ARG A 5 10.48 -4.35 -18.26
N ILE A 6 10.42 -3.03 -18.10
CA ILE A 6 9.52 -2.15 -18.83
C ILE A 6 10.33 -1.48 -19.92
N ARG A 7 10.20 -1.96 -21.17
CA ARG A 7 10.87 -1.39 -22.35
C ARG A 7 10.07 -0.28 -23.00
N GLN A 8 8.75 -0.35 -22.86
CA GLN A 8 7.79 0.67 -23.29
C GLN A 8 6.65 0.67 -22.28
N TYR A 9 6.01 1.82 -22.08
CA TYR A 9 4.79 1.86 -21.27
C TYR A 9 3.68 1.06 -21.94
N GLY A 10 2.88 0.35 -21.14
CA GLY A 10 1.87 -0.55 -21.69
C GLY A 10 0.98 -1.17 -20.62
N ALA A 11 0.07 -2.03 -21.08
CA ALA A 11 -0.77 -2.83 -20.21
C ALA A 11 0.08 -3.76 -19.32
N VAL A 12 -0.48 -4.26 -18.22
CA VAL A 12 0.29 -5.03 -17.24
C VAL A 12 0.86 -6.34 -17.84
N ASP A 13 0.14 -6.93 -18.79
CA ASP A 13 0.48 -8.16 -19.49
C ASP A 13 1.46 -7.95 -20.67
N SER A 14 1.80 -6.71 -21.03
CA SER A 14 2.75 -6.42 -22.12
C SER A 14 4.22 -6.45 -21.70
N HIS A 15 4.51 -6.78 -20.44
CA HIS A 15 5.86 -6.70 -19.86
C HIS A 15 6.44 -8.09 -19.59
N ALA A 16 7.76 -8.22 -19.71
CA ALA A 16 8.46 -9.49 -19.58
C ALA A 16 9.48 -9.48 -18.45
N ILE A 17 9.72 -10.66 -17.88
CA ILE A 17 10.85 -10.91 -17.00
C ILE A 17 12.08 -11.11 -17.88
N GLU A 18 13.16 -10.41 -17.55
CA GLU A 18 14.43 -10.54 -18.25
C GLU A 18 15.57 -10.79 -17.28
N THR A 19 16.63 -11.42 -17.80
CA THR A 19 17.89 -11.56 -17.07
C THR A 19 18.71 -10.27 -17.23
N THR A 20 19.05 -9.63 -16.11
CA THR A 20 19.84 -8.40 -16.06
C THR A 20 21.02 -8.53 -15.10
N LYS A 21 22.01 -7.63 -15.24
CA LYS A 21 23.13 -7.52 -14.30
C LYS A 21 22.64 -6.82 -13.02
N PRO A 22 22.97 -7.34 -11.82
CA PRO A 22 22.71 -6.63 -10.57
C PRO A 22 23.40 -5.26 -10.55
N ALA A 23 22.75 -4.28 -9.93
CA ALA A 23 23.39 -3.02 -9.60
C ALA A 23 24.47 -3.24 -8.53
N THR A 24 25.50 -2.41 -8.51
CA THR A 24 26.49 -2.37 -7.41
C THR A 24 26.12 -1.20 -6.50
N PRO A 25 25.98 -1.41 -5.17
CA PRO A 25 25.61 -0.32 -4.27
C PRO A 25 26.71 0.73 -4.17
N GLY A 26 26.35 1.99 -4.40
CA GLY A 26 27.21 3.15 -4.23
C GLY A 26 27.18 3.69 -2.79
N THR A 27 27.75 4.88 -2.59
CA THR A 27 27.76 5.53 -1.27
C THR A 27 26.34 5.74 -0.72
N GLY A 28 26.09 5.26 0.50
CA GLY A 28 24.79 5.38 1.16
C GLY A 28 23.69 4.46 0.62
N GLU A 29 24.07 3.45 -0.17
CA GLU A 29 23.14 2.47 -0.75
C GLU A 29 23.42 1.05 -0.26
N VAL A 30 22.38 0.22 -0.30
CA VAL A 30 22.47 -1.22 -0.05
C VAL A 30 21.80 -1.97 -1.18
N LEU A 31 22.26 -3.19 -1.40
CA LEU A 31 21.64 -4.15 -2.30
C LEU A 31 20.91 -5.19 -1.46
N ILE A 32 19.61 -5.33 -1.65
CA ILE A 32 18.75 -6.23 -0.88
C ILE A 32 18.44 -7.45 -1.73
N ARG A 33 18.68 -8.66 -1.21
CA ARG A 33 18.12 -9.88 -1.77
C ARG A 33 16.64 -9.93 -1.40
N ASN A 34 15.80 -9.89 -2.41
CA ASN A 34 14.37 -9.71 -2.25
C ASN A 34 13.67 -11.05 -2.04
N HIS A 35 12.89 -11.17 -0.96
CA HIS A 35 12.08 -12.35 -0.66
C HIS A 35 10.60 -12.11 -1.00
N ALA A 36 10.11 -10.89 -0.83
CA ALA A 36 8.74 -10.51 -1.12
C ALA A 36 8.66 -9.07 -1.63
N ALA A 37 7.81 -8.84 -2.63
CA ALA A 37 7.53 -7.51 -3.14
C ALA A 37 6.05 -7.12 -2.91
N GLY A 38 5.85 -5.89 -2.46
CA GLY A 38 4.51 -5.30 -2.30
C GLY A 38 4.01 -4.74 -3.61
N LEU A 39 2.76 -5.05 -3.96
CA LEU A 39 2.11 -4.50 -5.15
C LEU A 39 1.20 -3.34 -4.76
N ASN A 40 1.51 -2.16 -5.28
CA ASN A 40 0.76 -0.95 -5.00
C ASN A 40 0.12 -0.37 -6.27
N PHE A 41 -0.87 0.49 -6.10
CA PHE A 41 -1.51 1.16 -7.22
C PHE A 41 -0.56 2.04 -8.06
N PRO A 42 0.37 2.82 -7.47
CA PRO A 42 1.40 3.52 -8.23
C PRO A 42 2.21 2.62 -9.17
N ASP A 43 2.43 1.34 -8.81
CA ASP A 43 3.17 0.42 -9.68
C ASP A 43 2.40 0.18 -10.98
N ALA A 44 1.07 -0.05 -10.91
CA ALA A 44 0.22 -0.20 -12.08
C ALA A 44 0.18 1.08 -12.95
N LEU A 45 0.07 2.25 -12.32
CA LEU A 45 0.14 3.52 -13.05
C LEU A 45 1.48 3.74 -13.74
N MET A 46 2.57 3.31 -13.10
CA MET A 46 3.92 3.45 -13.63
C MET A 46 4.14 2.56 -14.85
N LEU A 47 3.63 1.32 -14.82
CA LEU A 47 3.62 0.40 -15.96
C LEU A 47 2.92 1.01 -17.19
N MET A 48 1.79 1.69 -16.97
CA MET A 48 0.99 2.32 -18.03
C MET A 48 1.48 3.71 -18.46
N GLY A 49 2.56 4.24 -17.88
CA GLY A 49 3.02 5.61 -18.15
C GLY A 49 2.03 6.68 -17.71
N LYS A 50 1.16 6.38 -16.74
CA LYS A 50 0.14 7.28 -16.19
C LYS A 50 0.50 7.88 -14.84
N TYR A 51 1.60 7.43 -14.23
CA TYR A 51 2.09 8.00 -12.97
C TYR A 51 2.67 9.41 -13.18
N GLN A 52 2.70 10.23 -12.13
CA GLN A 52 3.15 11.63 -12.21
C GLN A 52 4.63 11.73 -12.55
N LYS A 53 5.46 10.87 -11.94
CA LYS A 53 6.89 10.76 -12.23
C LYS A 53 7.15 9.48 -13.00
N ARG A 54 7.69 9.59 -14.21
CA ARG A 54 7.80 8.48 -15.16
C ARG A 54 9.27 8.17 -15.42
N PRO A 55 9.80 7.01 -15.00
CA PRO A 55 11.18 6.62 -15.28
C PRO A 55 11.36 6.31 -16.77
N GLU A 56 12.42 6.82 -17.40
CA GLU A 56 12.71 6.49 -18.80
C GLU A 56 12.93 4.98 -18.98
N PRO A 57 12.19 4.31 -19.90
CA PRO A 57 12.48 2.94 -20.28
C PRO A 57 13.89 2.78 -20.88
N PRO A 58 14.61 1.66 -20.62
CA PRO A 58 14.13 0.50 -19.89
C PRO A 58 14.36 0.60 -18.37
N PHE A 59 13.33 0.29 -17.58
CA PHE A 59 13.42 0.27 -16.11
C PHE A 59 12.77 -0.96 -15.49
N THR A 60 13.04 -1.20 -14.20
CA THR A 60 12.36 -2.22 -13.39
C THR A 60 11.37 -1.54 -12.45
N PRO A 61 10.08 -1.92 -12.42
CA PRO A 61 9.07 -1.28 -11.58
C PRO A 61 9.10 -1.85 -10.15
N GLY A 62 8.13 -1.46 -9.33
CA GLY A 62 7.99 -1.94 -7.96
C GLY A 62 8.62 -0.99 -6.95
N ARG A 63 7.88 -0.73 -5.86
CA ARG A 63 8.28 0.21 -4.81
C ARG A 63 8.61 -0.43 -3.48
N ASP A 64 8.03 -1.59 -3.17
CA ASP A 64 8.15 -2.20 -1.86
C ASP A 64 8.85 -3.55 -1.97
N CYS A 65 9.86 -3.75 -1.13
CA CYS A 65 10.52 -5.05 -0.99
C CYS A 65 10.81 -5.35 0.48
N ALA A 66 10.86 -6.64 0.79
CA ALA A 66 11.35 -7.14 2.06
C ALA A 66 12.26 -8.34 1.82
N GLY A 67 13.35 -8.40 2.56
CA GLY A 67 14.37 -9.41 2.36
C GLY A 67 15.60 -9.16 3.22
N GLU A 68 16.77 -9.49 2.69
CA GLU A 68 18.03 -9.48 3.44
C GLU A 68 19.06 -8.60 2.75
N ILE A 69 19.87 -7.88 3.52
CA ILE A 69 20.99 -7.11 2.96
C ILE A 69 21.98 -8.09 2.32
N TYR A 70 22.16 -7.98 1.01
CA TYR A 70 23.04 -8.81 0.21
C TYR A 70 24.42 -8.17 0.01
N ALA A 71 24.46 -6.85 -0.19
CA ALA A 71 25.70 -6.07 -0.25
C ALA A 71 25.48 -4.65 0.29
N ILE A 72 26.56 -4.02 0.75
CA ILE A 72 26.55 -2.65 1.27
C ILE A 72 27.51 -1.79 0.46
N GLY A 73 27.11 -0.55 0.20
CA GLY A 73 27.99 0.45 -0.39
C GLY A 73 28.82 1.19 0.66
N GLN A 74 29.59 2.17 0.21
CA GLN A 74 30.43 2.98 1.11
C GLN A 74 29.58 3.80 2.09
N HIS A 75 30.11 4.05 3.29
CA HIS A 75 29.46 4.85 4.34
C HIS A 75 28.10 4.32 4.85
N VAL A 76 27.85 3.03 4.71
CA VAL A 76 26.70 2.37 5.34
C VAL A 76 27.14 1.71 6.64
N GLU A 77 26.73 2.31 7.77
CA GLU A 77 27.07 1.79 9.12
C GLU A 77 25.87 1.17 9.85
N LYS A 78 24.65 1.61 9.49
CA LYS A 78 23.40 1.20 10.16
C LYS A 78 23.03 -0.27 9.93
N PHE A 79 23.51 -0.87 8.85
CA PHE A 79 23.12 -2.20 8.39
C PHE A 79 24.35 -3.02 8.02
N LYS A 80 24.25 -4.34 8.21
CA LYS A 80 25.25 -5.33 7.78
C LYS A 80 24.63 -6.37 6.86
N ILE A 81 25.48 -7.06 6.10
CA ILE A 81 25.06 -8.19 5.25
C ILE A 81 24.34 -9.24 6.12
N GLY A 82 23.22 -9.74 5.62
CA GLY A 82 22.34 -10.69 6.30
C GLY A 82 21.25 -10.06 7.16
N ASP A 83 21.27 -8.74 7.40
CA ASP A 83 20.20 -8.09 8.16
C ASP A 83 18.86 -8.20 7.43
N ARG A 84 17.81 -8.55 8.17
CA ARG A 84 16.43 -8.56 7.69
C ARG A 84 15.92 -7.13 7.59
N VAL A 85 15.41 -6.76 6.42
CA VAL A 85 14.98 -5.40 6.13
C VAL A 85 13.71 -5.35 5.30
N VAL A 86 13.01 -4.22 5.41
CA VAL A 86 11.96 -3.79 4.49
C VAL A 86 12.36 -2.42 3.92
N ALA A 87 12.08 -2.18 2.65
CA ALA A 87 12.44 -0.93 1.99
C ALA A 87 11.33 -0.41 1.07
N GLN A 88 11.21 0.92 1.02
CA GLN A 88 10.32 1.64 0.11
C GLN A 88 11.13 2.45 -0.92
N VAL A 89 11.41 1.86 -2.07
CA VAL A 89 12.15 2.47 -3.18
C VAL A 89 11.21 3.19 -4.17
N PHE A 90 11.81 3.93 -5.11
CA PHE A 90 11.04 4.56 -6.19
C PHE A 90 10.72 3.56 -7.32
N THR A 91 11.69 2.72 -7.67
CA THR A 91 11.62 1.68 -8.69
C THR A 91 12.58 0.54 -8.31
N GLY A 92 12.43 -0.63 -8.95
CA GLY A 92 13.38 -1.73 -8.85
C GLY A 92 12.93 -2.90 -7.97
N ALA A 93 11.85 -2.76 -7.20
CA ALA A 93 11.43 -3.79 -6.25
C ALA A 93 10.91 -5.08 -6.91
N PHE A 94 10.54 -5.06 -8.19
CA PHE A 94 10.15 -6.27 -8.94
C PHE A 94 11.36 -6.94 -9.60
N ALA A 95 12.39 -7.21 -8.80
CA ALA A 95 13.60 -7.94 -9.14
C ALA A 95 14.09 -8.78 -7.94
N GLU A 96 14.96 -9.75 -8.21
CA GLU A 96 15.60 -10.59 -7.19
C GLU A 96 16.55 -9.80 -6.28
N LEU A 97 17.23 -8.78 -6.83
CA LEU A 97 18.09 -7.87 -6.06
C LEU A 97 17.64 -6.43 -6.26
N VAL A 98 17.46 -5.70 -5.16
CA VAL A 98 16.90 -4.34 -5.16
C VAL A 98 17.93 -3.39 -4.58
N LEU A 99 18.33 -2.39 -5.38
CA LEU A 99 19.16 -1.30 -4.91
C LEU A 99 18.30 -0.30 -4.14
N ALA A 100 18.67 0.00 -2.90
CA ALA A 100 17.92 0.91 -2.05
C ALA A 100 18.86 1.91 -1.35
N PRO A 101 18.51 3.20 -1.32
CA PRO A 101 19.21 4.16 -0.46
C PRO A 101 18.89 3.84 1.00
N VAL A 102 19.91 3.86 1.87
CA VAL A 102 19.80 3.49 3.30
C VAL A 102 18.71 4.29 4.04
N SER A 103 18.44 5.52 3.62
CA SER A 103 17.37 6.38 4.17
C SER A 103 15.95 5.84 3.95
N ARG A 104 15.80 4.82 3.11
CA ARG A 104 14.52 4.18 2.75
C ARG A 104 14.45 2.72 3.19
N VAL A 105 15.41 2.27 4.00
CA VAL A 105 15.55 0.92 4.51
C VAL A 105 15.28 0.91 6.02
N PHE A 106 14.47 -0.03 6.45
CA PHE A 106 14.04 -0.19 7.84
C PHE A 106 14.34 -1.62 8.30
N SER A 107 14.84 -1.77 9.52
CA SER A 107 15.05 -3.09 10.13
C SER A 107 13.72 -3.82 10.26
N LEU A 108 13.71 -5.10 9.90
CA LEU A 108 12.53 -5.94 9.98
C LEU A 108 12.61 -6.82 11.24
N PRO A 109 11.68 -6.68 12.21
CA PRO A 109 11.68 -7.53 13.41
C PRO A 109 11.53 -9.01 13.07
N GLU A 110 12.15 -9.88 13.88
CA GLU A 110 12.19 -11.32 13.61
C GLU A 110 10.81 -11.95 13.43
N LYS A 111 9.82 -11.47 14.20
CA LYS A 111 8.46 -12.01 14.22
C LYS A 111 7.59 -11.61 13.02
N VAL A 112 8.04 -10.67 12.19
CA VAL A 112 7.29 -10.19 11.02
C VAL A 112 7.79 -10.93 9.78
N SER A 113 6.88 -11.53 9.01
CA SER A 113 7.23 -12.21 7.76
C SER A 113 7.68 -11.20 6.69
N TYR A 114 8.40 -11.65 5.67
CA TYR A 114 8.77 -10.77 4.55
C TYR A 114 7.52 -10.34 3.76
N GLU A 115 6.55 -11.24 3.60
CA GLU A 115 5.30 -11.00 2.91
C GLU A 115 4.47 -9.89 3.58
N ASP A 116 4.31 -9.96 4.90
CA ASP A 116 3.59 -8.93 5.67
C ASP A 116 4.33 -7.59 5.60
N ALA A 117 5.65 -7.61 5.72
CA ALA A 117 6.47 -6.39 5.66
C ALA A 117 6.39 -5.69 4.30
N ALA A 118 6.54 -6.45 3.22
CA ALA A 118 6.47 -5.92 1.86
C ALA A 118 5.07 -5.38 1.54
N GLY A 119 4.01 -6.02 2.04
CA GLY A 119 2.63 -5.54 1.90
C GLY A 119 2.31 -4.32 2.78
N ALA A 120 3.09 -4.06 3.84
CA ALA A 120 2.80 -3.04 4.82
C ALA A 120 3.44 -1.68 4.51
N VAL A 121 4.67 -1.63 3.99
CA VAL A 121 5.49 -0.39 4.03
C VAL A 121 4.85 0.81 3.33
N THR A 122 4.44 0.73 2.05
CA THR A 122 3.75 1.85 1.39
C THR A 122 2.37 2.09 1.98
N VAL A 123 1.66 1.00 2.28
CA VAL A 123 0.27 1.02 2.74
C VAL A 123 0.14 1.73 4.09
N PHE A 124 0.95 1.36 5.08
CA PHE A 124 0.94 1.97 6.41
C PHE A 124 1.56 3.36 6.41
N ASN A 125 2.60 3.64 5.59
CA ASN A 125 3.10 5.01 5.45
C ASN A 125 2.02 5.95 4.92
N THR A 126 1.23 5.48 3.95
CA THR A 126 0.09 6.21 3.41
C THR A 126 -0.99 6.39 4.47
N ALA A 127 -1.38 5.32 5.15
CA ALA A 127 -2.40 5.36 6.18
C ALA A 127 -2.01 6.26 7.37
N TYR A 128 -0.76 6.21 7.82
CA TYR A 128 -0.23 7.05 8.89
C TYR A 128 -0.25 8.53 8.50
N THR A 129 0.25 8.87 7.31
CA THR A 129 0.18 10.24 6.79
C THR A 129 -1.27 10.72 6.75
N THR A 130 -2.19 9.84 6.35
CA THR A 130 -3.61 10.17 6.19
C THR A 130 -4.29 10.37 7.54
N CYS A 131 -4.24 9.38 8.44
CA CYS A 131 -4.96 9.39 9.71
C CYS A 131 -4.29 10.28 10.76
N VAL A 132 -2.96 10.23 10.88
CA VAL A 132 -2.23 10.88 11.97
C VAL A 132 -1.79 12.29 11.58
N GLN A 133 -1.14 12.44 10.43
CA GLN A 133 -0.51 13.74 10.09
C GLN A 133 -1.49 14.73 9.46
N ARG A 134 -2.44 14.24 8.65
CA ARG A 134 -3.34 15.09 7.87
C ARG A 134 -4.73 15.20 8.47
N ALA A 135 -5.35 14.07 8.82
CA ALA A 135 -6.65 14.06 9.47
C ALA A 135 -6.56 14.31 10.98
N ASP A 136 -5.39 14.10 11.58
CA ASP A 136 -5.13 14.28 13.02
C ASP A 136 -6.20 13.63 13.91
N VAL A 137 -6.55 12.38 13.58
CA VAL A 137 -7.65 11.63 14.19
C VAL A 137 -7.48 11.53 15.71
N LYS A 138 -8.55 11.81 16.46
CA LYS A 138 -8.56 11.77 17.93
C LYS A 138 -9.30 10.55 18.51
N PRO A 139 -8.99 10.13 19.75
CA PRO A 139 -9.56 8.94 20.41
C PRO A 139 -11.08 8.91 20.66
N THR A 140 -11.83 9.93 20.27
CA THR A 140 -13.29 10.00 20.44
C THR A 140 -14.02 10.28 19.14
N GLU A 141 -13.28 10.41 18.03
CA GLU A 141 -13.88 10.72 16.75
C GLU A 141 -14.42 9.49 16.05
N THR A 142 -15.47 9.70 15.27
CA THR A 142 -15.99 8.69 14.35
C THR A 142 -15.41 8.91 12.96
N VAL A 143 -14.77 7.89 12.41
CA VAL A 143 -14.04 7.95 11.15
C VAL A 143 -14.68 7.03 10.12
N LEU A 144 -15.24 7.61 9.05
CA LEU A 144 -15.66 6.87 7.86
C LEU A 144 -14.44 6.60 6.98
N ILE A 145 -14.21 5.35 6.63
CA ILE A 145 -13.18 4.91 5.69
C ILE A 145 -13.88 4.32 4.47
N THR A 146 -13.74 4.94 3.30
CA THR A 146 -14.20 4.35 2.03
C THR A 146 -13.13 3.44 1.44
N GLY A 147 -13.50 2.55 0.50
CA GLY A 147 -12.52 1.61 -0.05
C GLY A 147 -11.88 0.71 1.04
N ALA A 148 -12.59 0.52 2.16
CA ALA A 148 -12.03 0.07 3.42
C ALA A 148 -11.39 -1.32 3.38
N ALA A 149 -11.79 -2.15 2.41
CA ALA A 149 -11.27 -3.51 2.24
C ALA A 149 -10.01 -3.60 1.35
N GLY A 150 -9.50 -2.47 0.86
CA GLY A 150 -8.20 -2.37 0.16
C GLY A 150 -7.04 -2.21 1.15
N GLY A 151 -5.79 -2.35 0.67
CA GLY A 151 -4.60 -2.31 1.53
C GLY A 151 -4.55 -1.09 2.45
N VAL A 152 -4.62 0.12 1.88
CA VAL A 152 -4.63 1.38 2.67
C VAL A 152 -5.86 1.48 3.56
N GLY A 153 -7.04 1.10 3.07
CA GLY A 153 -8.27 1.10 3.86
C GLY A 153 -8.15 0.25 5.13
N LEU A 154 -7.62 -0.96 5.03
CA LEU A 154 -7.41 -1.86 6.16
C LEU A 154 -6.38 -1.31 7.14
N ALA A 155 -5.29 -0.74 6.66
CA ALA A 155 -4.31 -0.08 7.51
C ALA A 155 -4.89 1.14 8.23
N CYS A 156 -5.73 1.94 7.56
CA CYS A 156 -6.46 3.04 8.18
C CYS A 156 -7.41 2.55 9.28
N ILE A 157 -8.14 1.44 9.07
CA ILE A 157 -9.00 0.84 10.11
C ILE A 157 -8.13 0.54 11.34
N GLN A 158 -7.05 -0.23 11.16
CA GLN A 158 -6.20 -0.65 12.27
C GLN A 158 -5.57 0.55 13.01
N LEU A 159 -5.08 1.55 12.28
CA LEU A 159 -4.50 2.76 12.88
C LEU A 159 -5.55 3.58 13.63
N CYS A 160 -6.71 3.85 13.03
CA CYS A 160 -7.79 4.58 13.70
C CYS A 160 -8.26 3.87 14.97
N LYS A 161 -8.35 2.53 14.94
CA LYS A 161 -8.64 1.75 16.15
C LYS A 161 -7.56 1.88 17.22
N GLN A 162 -6.29 1.85 16.85
CA GLN A 162 -5.21 2.09 17.82
C GLN A 162 -5.20 3.51 18.38
N LEU A 163 -5.66 4.50 17.61
CA LEU A 163 -5.84 5.87 18.07
C LEU A 163 -7.06 6.04 18.99
N GLY A 164 -7.90 5.01 19.15
CA GLY A 164 -9.11 5.04 19.98
C GLY A 164 -10.38 5.48 19.23
N ALA A 165 -10.29 5.79 17.94
CA ALA A 165 -11.45 6.24 17.16
C ALA A 165 -12.48 5.11 16.92
N THR A 166 -13.72 5.53 16.66
CA THR A 166 -14.79 4.66 16.14
C THR A 166 -14.67 4.61 14.61
N VAL A 167 -14.62 3.41 14.02
CA VAL A 167 -14.41 3.23 12.58
C VAL A 167 -15.69 2.75 11.91
N VAL A 168 -16.10 3.48 10.87
CA VAL A 168 -17.15 3.10 9.93
C VAL A 168 -16.49 2.69 8.61
N ALA A 169 -16.55 1.42 8.25
CA ALA A 169 -15.95 0.92 7.01
C ALA A 169 -16.99 0.84 5.90
N ALA A 170 -16.83 1.65 4.86
CA ALA A 170 -17.64 1.61 3.65
C ALA A 170 -17.05 0.65 2.61
N VAL A 171 -17.84 -0.34 2.22
CA VAL A 171 -17.47 -1.42 1.30
C VAL A 171 -18.59 -1.76 0.32
N SER A 172 -18.29 -2.57 -0.70
CA SER A 172 -19.27 -2.91 -1.75
C SER A 172 -19.83 -4.33 -1.70
N SER A 173 -19.45 -5.14 -0.72
CA SER A 173 -19.92 -6.51 -0.58
C SER A 173 -19.78 -7.02 0.86
N GLU A 174 -20.54 -8.06 1.20
CA GLU A 174 -20.51 -8.72 2.51
C GLU A 174 -19.14 -9.35 2.82
N ASP A 175 -18.47 -9.92 1.83
CA ASP A 175 -17.13 -10.49 2.03
C ASP A 175 -16.11 -9.41 2.43
N LYS A 176 -16.25 -8.22 1.85
CA LYS A 176 -15.42 -7.06 2.19
C LYS A 176 -15.77 -6.52 3.58
N ALA A 177 -17.05 -6.55 3.95
CA ALA A 177 -17.51 -6.17 5.28
C ALA A 177 -16.92 -7.08 6.35
N SER A 178 -16.99 -8.40 6.13
CA SER A 178 -16.44 -9.41 7.04
C SER A 178 -14.94 -9.21 7.25
N LEU A 179 -14.19 -8.89 6.19
CA LEU A 179 -12.77 -8.55 6.35
C LEU A 179 -12.56 -7.29 7.20
N CYS A 180 -13.32 -6.22 6.94
CA CYS A 180 -13.17 -4.96 7.69
C CYS A 180 -13.49 -5.14 9.18
N LYS A 181 -14.55 -5.90 9.50
CA LYS A 181 -14.88 -6.27 10.89
C LYS A 181 -13.73 -7.01 11.57
N LYS A 182 -13.15 -8.02 10.89
CA LYS A 182 -11.99 -8.77 11.39
C LYS A 182 -10.77 -7.87 11.68
N ASN A 183 -10.65 -6.75 10.97
CA ASN A 183 -9.57 -5.78 11.15
C ASN A 183 -9.90 -4.65 12.14
N GLY A 184 -11.06 -4.71 12.79
CA GLY A 184 -11.43 -3.80 13.89
C GLY A 184 -12.46 -2.73 13.54
N ALA A 185 -13.08 -2.76 12.35
CA ALA A 185 -14.16 -1.82 12.06
C ALA A 185 -15.37 -2.05 12.97
N ASP A 186 -15.86 -0.98 13.63
CA ASP A 186 -17.01 -1.04 14.54
C ASP A 186 -18.34 -1.11 13.77
N ASN A 187 -18.43 -0.31 12.69
CA ASN A 187 -19.62 -0.20 11.86
C ASN A 187 -19.28 -0.49 10.40
N ILE A 188 -20.22 -1.11 9.68
CA ILE A 188 -20.08 -1.41 8.25
C ILE A 188 -21.16 -0.69 7.46
N LEU A 189 -20.76 -0.06 6.36
CA LEU A 189 -21.66 0.48 5.36
C LEU A 189 -21.46 -0.26 4.04
N ILE A 190 -22.48 -0.99 3.59
CA ILE A 190 -22.44 -1.68 2.30
C ILE A 190 -23.19 -0.84 1.27
N TYR A 191 -22.46 -0.34 0.26
CA TYR A 191 -23.04 0.40 -0.85
C TYR A 191 -22.97 -0.44 -2.13
N LYS A 192 -24.13 -0.79 -2.69
CA LYS A 192 -24.26 -1.55 -3.95
C LYS A 192 -24.87 -0.65 -5.03
N GLY A 193 -24.19 -0.53 -6.16
CA GLY A 193 -24.74 0.14 -7.35
C GLY A 193 -24.99 1.64 -7.23
N LEU A 194 -24.50 2.29 -6.17
CA LEU A 194 -24.65 3.73 -5.93
C LEU A 194 -23.39 4.48 -6.35
N ASP A 195 -23.59 5.64 -6.98
CA ASP A 195 -22.54 6.60 -7.32
C ASP A 195 -22.96 8.05 -7.03
N GLY A 196 -22.12 9.00 -7.41
CA GLY A 196 -22.47 10.42 -7.44
C GLY A 196 -23.02 10.97 -6.12
N ASN A 197 -24.17 11.64 -6.21
CA ASN A 197 -24.83 12.29 -5.06
C ASN A 197 -25.56 11.30 -4.16
N GLU A 198 -26.09 10.21 -4.71
CA GLU A 198 -26.80 9.19 -3.94
C GLU A 198 -25.86 8.50 -2.94
N LEU A 199 -24.65 8.18 -3.38
CA LEU A 199 -23.63 7.62 -2.50
C LEU A 199 -23.21 8.61 -1.40
N LYS A 200 -23.10 9.91 -1.72
CA LYS A 200 -22.78 10.95 -0.73
C LYS A 200 -23.88 11.10 0.32
N GLU A 201 -25.15 11.09 -0.09
CA GLU A 201 -26.28 11.16 0.85
C GLU A 201 -26.38 9.90 1.71
N LEU A 202 -26.10 8.72 1.15
CA LEU A 202 -26.00 7.49 1.94
C LEU A 202 -24.88 7.61 2.99
N PHE A 203 -23.69 8.07 2.59
CA PHE A 203 -22.57 8.24 3.54
C PHE A 203 -22.91 9.26 4.63
N ARG A 204 -23.54 10.39 4.29
CA ARG A 204 -23.96 11.39 5.28
C ARG A 204 -24.99 10.85 6.26
N SER A 205 -26.03 10.20 5.76
CA SER A 205 -27.10 9.66 6.60
C SER A 205 -26.59 8.56 7.53
N GLN A 206 -25.74 7.66 7.03
CA GLN A 206 -25.15 6.58 7.84
C GLN A 206 -24.10 7.08 8.82
N VAL A 207 -23.28 8.08 8.47
CA VAL A 207 -22.38 8.71 9.44
C VAL A 207 -23.19 9.38 10.56
N ARG A 208 -24.28 10.07 10.23
CA ARG A 208 -25.16 10.67 11.24
C ARG A 208 -25.80 9.63 12.16
N SER A 209 -26.25 8.49 11.63
CA SER A 209 -26.90 7.45 12.44
C SER A 209 -25.95 6.84 13.48
N VAL A 210 -24.66 6.70 13.15
CA VAL A 210 -23.65 6.12 14.05
C VAL A 210 -22.87 7.16 14.87
N ASN A 211 -23.11 8.45 14.63
CA ASN A 211 -22.42 9.56 15.27
C ASN A 211 -23.39 10.52 15.99
N ASN A 212 -24.38 9.98 16.69
CA ASN A 212 -25.33 10.77 17.49
C ASN A 212 -26.00 11.93 16.72
N GLY A 213 -26.35 11.72 15.45
CA GLY A 213 -26.98 12.73 14.58
C GLY A 213 -26.01 13.75 13.96
N HIS A 214 -24.73 13.76 14.35
CA HIS A 214 -23.74 14.70 13.84
C HIS A 214 -23.22 14.24 12.47
N GLY A 215 -23.29 15.16 11.50
CA GLY A 215 -22.77 14.93 10.16
C GLY A 215 -21.25 15.02 10.09
N PRO A 216 -20.67 14.66 8.93
CA PRO A 216 -19.25 14.88 8.66
C PRO A 216 -18.89 16.37 8.74
N THR A 217 -17.84 16.70 9.50
CA THR A 217 -17.30 18.06 9.54
C THR A 217 -16.54 18.36 8.24
N SER A 218 -16.50 19.63 7.83
CA SER A 218 -15.87 20.04 6.56
C SER A 218 -14.34 20.02 6.60
N SER A 219 -13.74 20.07 7.79
CA SER A 219 -12.30 20.00 8.03
C SER A 219 -11.70 18.60 7.92
N SER A 220 -12.53 17.57 7.80
CA SER A 220 -12.13 16.18 8.07
C SER A 220 -12.30 15.22 6.90
N ILE A 221 -12.74 15.71 5.72
CA ILE A 221 -12.85 14.92 4.49
C ILE A 221 -11.49 14.91 3.80
N LEU A 222 -10.69 13.87 4.05
CA LEU A 222 -9.43 13.63 3.37
C LEU A 222 -9.59 12.47 2.39
N SER A 223 -9.61 12.78 1.09
CA SER A 223 -9.62 11.75 0.04
C SER A 223 -8.21 11.37 -0.37
N VAL A 224 -7.90 10.08 -0.25
CA VAL A 224 -6.71 9.44 -0.80
C VAL A 224 -7.19 8.39 -1.81
N ALA A 225 -6.97 8.64 -3.09
CA ALA A 225 -7.29 7.65 -4.11
C ALA A 225 -6.35 6.44 -3.97
N THR A 226 -6.85 5.32 -3.43
CA THR A 226 -6.08 4.08 -3.29
C THR A 226 -6.86 2.92 -3.87
N PHE A 227 -6.46 2.46 -5.05
CA PHE A 227 -7.05 1.28 -5.66
C PHE A 227 -6.70 0.07 -4.79
N SER A 228 -7.52 -0.98 -4.85
CA SER A 228 -7.39 -2.14 -3.96
C SER A 228 -6.65 -3.29 -4.67
N PRO A 229 -5.30 -3.34 -4.66
CA PRO A 229 -4.61 -4.61 -4.80
C PRO A 229 -4.57 -5.30 -3.44
N ARG A 230 -5.22 -6.46 -3.31
CA ARG A 230 -4.77 -7.47 -2.33
C ARG A 230 -3.72 -8.28 -3.06
N GLY A 231 -2.44 -8.05 -2.77
CA GLY A 231 -1.39 -8.84 -3.40
C GLY A 231 -0.01 -8.45 -2.92
N TYR A 232 0.64 -9.37 -2.22
CA TYR A 232 2.09 -9.50 -2.27
C TYR A 232 2.39 -10.51 -3.38
N ALA A 233 3.48 -10.31 -4.12
CA ALA A 233 4.00 -11.31 -5.04
C ALA A 233 5.18 -12.01 -4.36
N ARG A 234 5.09 -13.32 -4.19
CA ARG A 234 6.22 -14.13 -3.74
C ARG A 234 7.15 -14.34 -4.94
N LEU A 235 8.39 -13.85 -4.84
CA LEU A 235 9.37 -14.05 -5.90
C LEU A 235 9.89 -15.49 -5.82
N PRO A 236 9.73 -16.32 -6.87
CA PRO A 236 10.34 -17.63 -6.89
C PRO A 236 11.87 -17.46 -6.94
N LEU A 237 12.57 -18.07 -5.99
CA LEU A 237 14.03 -18.03 -5.95
C LEU A 237 14.66 -18.86 -7.09
N GLU A 238 13.89 -19.75 -7.72
CA GLU A 238 14.30 -20.49 -8.93
C GLU A 238 13.08 -20.77 -9.85
N GLY A 239 13.17 -20.37 -11.12
CA GLY A 239 12.41 -20.97 -12.24
C GLY A 239 10.89 -20.77 -12.38
N GLY A 240 10.20 -20.03 -11.50
CA GLY A 240 8.74 -19.81 -11.60
C GLY A 240 8.33 -18.55 -12.38
N SER A 241 7.25 -18.61 -13.18
CA SER A 241 6.76 -17.45 -13.94
C SER A 241 5.87 -16.51 -13.11
N LEU A 242 6.23 -15.22 -13.08
CA LEU A 242 5.52 -14.15 -12.35
C LEU A 242 4.21 -13.68 -13.03
N SER A 243 3.94 -14.13 -14.26
CA SER A 243 2.96 -13.52 -15.18
C SER A 243 1.49 -13.70 -14.76
N LEU A 244 1.15 -14.76 -14.03
CA LEU A 244 -0.23 -15.06 -13.64
C LEU A 244 -0.72 -14.30 -12.39
N VAL A 245 0.19 -13.77 -11.56
CA VAL A 245 -0.17 -13.15 -10.27
C VAL A 245 -0.61 -11.68 -10.45
N LEU A 246 -0.04 -10.95 -11.41
CA LEU A 246 -0.32 -9.52 -11.60
C LEU A 246 -1.71 -9.23 -12.21
N ALA A 247 -2.22 -10.10 -13.09
CA ALA A 247 -3.41 -9.82 -13.90
C ALA A 247 -4.74 -9.78 -13.11
N ARG A 248 -4.82 -10.41 -11.93
CA ARG A 248 -6.07 -10.52 -11.14
C ARG A 248 -6.33 -9.37 -10.15
N VAL A 249 -5.46 -8.37 -10.10
CA VAL A 249 -5.30 -7.51 -8.92
C VAL A 249 -5.88 -6.08 -9.08
N LEU A 250 -6.47 -5.75 -10.23
CA LEU A 250 -6.87 -4.36 -10.55
C LEU A 250 -8.39 -4.12 -10.50
N SER A 251 -8.87 -3.49 -9.42
CA SER A 251 -10.19 -2.87 -9.33
C SER A 251 -10.11 -1.51 -8.60
N ALA A 252 -10.75 -0.49 -9.19
CA ALA A 252 -10.68 0.91 -8.77
C ALA A 252 -11.65 1.26 -7.64
N LYS A 253 -11.16 1.84 -6.52
CA LYS A 253 -11.93 2.62 -5.52
C LYS A 253 -10.99 3.61 -4.80
N SER A 254 -11.50 4.73 -4.28
CA SER A 254 -10.75 5.70 -3.48
C SER A 254 -10.97 5.45 -1.98
N VAL A 255 -9.97 5.71 -1.13
CA VAL A 255 -10.11 5.78 0.34
C VAL A 255 -10.31 7.22 0.74
N VAL A 256 -11.51 7.57 1.18
CA VAL A 256 -11.84 8.86 1.77
C VAL A 256 -11.99 8.62 3.26
N ILE A 257 -11.21 9.34 4.05
CA ILE A 257 -11.34 9.42 5.49
C ILE A 257 -12.22 10.62 5.78
N ILE A 258 -13.27 10.42 6.58
CA ILE A 258 -14.11 11.51 7.08
C ILE A 258 -14.19 11.37 8.60
N SER A 259 -13.56 12.29 9.34
CA SER A 259 -13.63 12.33 10.80
C SER A 259 -14.81 13.18 11.28
N CYS A 260 -15.49 12.78 12.35
CA CYS A 260 -16.51 13.60 12.99
C CYS A 260 -16.19 13.75 14.46
N THR A 261 -16.07 15.00 14.91
CA THR A 261 -15.90 15.34 16.32
C THR A 261 -17.28 15.50 16.95
N THR A 262 -17.53 14.80 18.06
CA THR A 262 -18.67 15.09 18.94
C THR A 262 -18.26 16.21 19.89
N VAL A 263 -19.03 17.30 19.94
CA VAL A 263 -18.88 18.36 20.95
C VAL A 263 -19.83 18.07 22.10
#